data_AF-A0A5Y3VET4-F1
#
_entry.id   AF-A0A5Y3VET4-F1
#
_cell.length_a   1.000
_cell.length_b   1.000
_cell.length_c   1.000
_cell.angle_alpha   90.00
_cell.angle_beta   90.00
_cell.angle_gamma   90.00
#
_symmetry.space_group_name_H-M   'P 1'
#
loop_
_entity.id
_entity.type
_entity.pdbx_description
1 polymer ?
#
loop_
_entity_poly.entity_id
_entity_poly.type
_entity_poly.pdbx_seq_one_letter_code
_entity_poly.pdbx_strand_id
1 'polypeptide(L)'
;MTTTLNNNIKEYFIKNNCTYELQPDVTFPVTIPANQDILIKVAGNDTTLVDEERWSSHEKTLLPSLITSIGNNAKVKIEITQCSNVIINKRLSLGSSINQNGSKSQAALIDSVITGTIGRNVTLKILIVDSANIILNAQDSSLIINDAELIKEIINIDDGDNPLDNFKLDVELINCANIHCPEDNKECGVVSINDGQLIDEILDCGEIKNKSNINIKIKDSANAHVNSINIVEGELVDELIDCLSIADSSVEIKISSSVSTSANTISITEGELLDETMDVKNHIRNSKIDATITNSANAFYSATMTITGGELIDEIIDTNEITNSKIEIKLTTSGCASYIGNNAGHTFTLTNGELIDEIIDCSNNISDNNPISITVENSANLITQNSSNHVPVLNITNSQLLDELVDCPNINNNSITVEISSSGNIALANSILNSSNMNLIERIIDTENTTK
;
A
#
# COMPACT_ATOMS: atom_id res chain seq x y z
N MET A 1 -33.56 5.74 12.34
CA MET A 1 -33.74 6.51 11.08
C MET A 1 -32.35 6.73 10.54
N THR A 2 -31.94 5.93 9.58
CA THR A 2 -30.65 6.00 8.89
C THR A 2 -30.74 7.10 7.85
N THR A 3 -30.22 8.29 8.18
CA THR A 3 -29.94 9.31 7.17
C THR A 3 -28.84 8.76 6.26
N THR A 4 -29.16 8.57 4.99
CA THR A 4 -28.20 8.27 3.92
C THR A 4 -27.06 9.28 3.97
N LEU A 5 -25.89 8.84 4.43
CA LEU A 5 -24.62 9.58 4.41
C LEU A 5 -23.95 9.57 3.02
N ASN A 6 -24.66 9.12 1.98
CA ASN A 6 -24.08 8.97 0.65
C ASN A 6 -24.28 10.24 -0.17
N ASN A 7 -23.35 11.18 -0.01
CA ASN A 7 -23.33 12.47 -0.72
C ASN A 7 -22.58 12.39 -2.07
N ASN A 8 -22.27 11.19 -2.58
CA ASN A 8 -21.53 11.03 -3.83
C ASN A 8 -22.48 11.10 -5.04
N ILE A 9 -22.17 11.95 -6.02
CA ILE A 9 -22.83 11.95 -7.33
C ILE A 9 -22.16 10.91 -8.21
N LYS A 10 -22.94 9.96 -8.71
CA LYS A 10 -22.49 8.93 -9.63
C LYS A 10 -23.10 9.18 -11.00
N GLU A 11 -22.27 9.29 -12.03
CA GLU A 11 -22.69 9.45 -13.41
C GLU A 11 -22.17 8.28 -14.26
N TYR A 12 -23.03 7.72 -15.09
CA TYR A 12 -22.73 6.59 -15.96
C TYR A 12 -22.90 6.98 -17.43
N PHE A 13 -21.87 6.78 -18.24
CA PHE A 13 -21.87 7.15 -19.66
C PHE A 13 -21.55 5.94 -20.54
N ILE A 14 -22.28 5.81 -21.65
CA ILE A 14 -22.00 4.84 -22.72
C ILE A 14 -21.46 5.60 -23.92
N LYS A 15 -20.40 5.09 -24.55
CA LYS A 15 -19.88 5.70 -25.78
C LYS A 15 -20.64 5.20 -27.01
N ASN A 16 -21.31 6.13 -27.68
CA ASN A 16 -21.96 5.92 -28.97
C ASN A 16 -21.31 6.83 -30.02
N ASN A 17 -20.93 6.29 -31.19
CA ASN A 17 -20.38 7.07 -32.31
C ASN A 17 -19.25 8.07 -31.92
N CYS A 18 -18.33 7.62 -31.07
CA CYS A 18 -17.18 8.38 -30.54
C CYS A 18 -17.50 9.43 -29.45
N THR A 19 -18.75 9.57 -29.02
CA THR A 19 -19.15 10.48 -27.93
C THR A 19 -19.74 9.72 -26.74
N TYR A 20 -19.40 10.14 -25.52
CA TYR A 20 -20.01 9.60 -24.30
C TYR A 20 -21.36 10.25 -24.05
N GLU A 21 -22.40 9.43 -23.92
CA GLU A 21 -23.79 9.84 -23.66
C GLU A 21 -24.18 9.41 -22.24
N LEU A 22 -24.59 10.38 -21.42
CA LEU A 22 -25.07 10.15 -20.05
C LEU A 22 -26.29 9.24 -20.09
N GLN A 23 -26.28 8.19 -19.28
CA GLN A 23 -27.43 7.34 -19.04
C GLN A 23 -28.10 7.79 -17.75
N PRO A 24 -29.27 8.46 -17.81
CA PRO A 24 -30.04 8.75 -16.61
C PRO A 24 -30.55 7.43 -16.00
N ASP A 25 -30.76 7.41 -14.69
CA ASP A 25 -31.44 6.32 -13.95
C ASP A 25 -30.67 5.00 -13.83
N VAL A 26 -29.33 5.03 -13.86
CA VAL A 26 -28.49 3.86 -13.57
C VAL A 26 -28.40 3.61 -12.05
N THR A 27 -28.68 2.36 -11.65
CA THR A 27 -28.49 1.90 -10.26
C THR A 27 -27.16 1.17 -10.13
N PHE A 28 -26.34 1.56 -9.15
CA PHE A 28 -25.06 0.92 -8.83
C PHE A 28 -25.22 -0.13 -7.72
N PRO A 29 -24.38 -1.18 -7.70
CA PRO A 29 -23.34 -1.48 -8.68
C PRO A 29 -23.93 -1.99 -10.01
N VAL A 30 -23.20 -1.79 -11.11
CA VAL A 30 -23.61 -2.16 -12.47
C VAL A 30 -22.88 -3.41 -12.98
N THR A 31 -23.51 -4.12 -13.90
CA THR A 31 -22.85 -5.15 -14.72
C THR A 31 -22.53 -4.55 -16.09
N ILE A 32 -21.27 -4.57 -16.51
CA ILE A 32 -20.86 -4.02 -17.80
C ILE A 32 -20.97 -5.09 -18.88
N PRO A 33 -21.81 -4.90 -19.92
CA PRO A 33 -21.91 -5.88 -21.01
C PRO A 33 -20.64 -5.97 -21.85
N ALA A 34 -20.47 -7.09 -22.55
CA ALA A 34 -19.36 -7.28 -23.48
C ALA A 34 -19.35 -6.21 -24.61
N ASN A 35 -18.15 -5.83 -25.05
CA ASN A 35 -17.89 -4.87 -26.13
C ASN A 35 -18.42 -3.43 -25.89
N GLN A 36 -18.72 -3.07 -24.64
CA GLN A 36 -19.12 -1.70 -24.27
C GLN A 36 -17.90 -0.84 -23.96
N ASP A 37 -17.99 0.47 -24.25
CA ASP A 37 -17.00 1.48 -23.86
C ASP A 37 -17.70 2.44 -22.88
N ILE A 38 -17.35 2.32 -21.61
CA ILE A 38 -18.05 2.90 -20.46
C ILE A 38 -17.16 3.89 -19.73
N LEU A 39 -17.75 5.00 -19.29
CA LEU A 39 -17.14 5.95 -18.37
C LEU A 39 -18.05 6.10 -17.15
N ILE A 40 -17.50 5.91 -15.97
CA ILE A 40 -18.15 6.19 -14.69
C ILE A 40 -17.42 7.35 -14.03
N LYS A 41 -18.14 8.39 -13.63
CA LYS A 41 -17.62 9.48 -12.81
C LYS A 41 -18.30 9.46 -11.46
N VAL A 42 -17.51 9.59 -10.40
CA VAL A 42 -17.99 9.74 -9.04
C VAL A 42 -17.36 11.00 -8.46
N ALA A 43 -18.18 11.94 -8.03
CA ALA A 43 -17.73 13.15 -7.35
C ALA A 43 -18.36 13.23 -5.96
N GLY A 44 -17.55 13.46 -4.94
CA GLY A 44 -18.07 13.72 -3.60
C GLY A 44 -18.64 15.14 -3.53
N ASN A 45 -19.81 15.29 -2.91
CA ASN A 45 -20.42 16.61 -2.73
C ASN A 45 -20.02 17.31 -1.43
N ASP A 46 -19.61 16.56 -0.39
CA ASP A 46 -19.30 17.11 0.93
C ASP A 46 -18.39 16.16 1.73
N THR A 47 -17.63 16.73 2.67
CA THR A 47 -16.85 15.99 3.67
C THR A 47 -17.77 15.56 4.82
N THR A 48 -17.69 14.29 5.23
CA THR A 48 -18.48 13.75 6.33
C THR A 48 -17.91 14.22 7.66
N LEU A 49 -18.74 14.84 8.51
CA LEU A 49 -18.35 15.24 9.87
C LEU A 49 -18.74 14.17 10.88
N VAL A 50 -17.78 13.65 11.62
CA VAL A 50 -17.95 12.65 12.68
C VAL A 50 -17.56 13.27 14.02
N ASP A 51 -18.45 13.21 15.02
CA ASP A 51 -18.08 13.55 16.39
C ASP A 51 -17.46 12.33 17.08
N GLU A 52 -18.30 11.34 17.42
CA GLU A 52 -17.88 10.06 17.97
C GLU A 52 -18.73 8.93 17.35
N GLU A 53 -18.10 8.07 16.55
CA GLU A 53 -18.79 6.94 15.90
C GLU A 53 -17.94 5.67 15.87
N ARG A 54 -18.64 4.53 15.76
CA ARG A 54 -18.07 3.21 15.48
C ARG A 54 -18.80 2.59 14.28
N TRP A 55 -18.05 2.16 13.29
CA TRP A 55 -18.52 1.51 12.07
C TRP A 55 -17.98 0.08 12.08
N SER A 56 -18.84 -0.93 11.98
CA SER A 56 -18.46 -2.34 12.22
C SER A 56 -18.91 -3.32 11.12
N SER A 57 -19.16 -2.85 9.89
CA SER A 57 -19.46 -3.65 8.68
C SER A 57 -19.77 -2.73 7.49
N HIS A 58 -20.08 -3.33 6.33
CA HIS A 58 -20.63 -2.69 5.11
C HIS A 58 -21.86 -1.76 5.35
N GLU A 59 -22.47 -1.73 6.54
CA GLU A 59 -23.59 -0.82 6.85
C GLU A 59 -23.18 0.67 6.83
N LYS A 60 -21.89 0.99 6.87
CA LYS A 60 -21.38 2.37 6.84
C LYS A 60 -20.18 2.58 5.90
N THR A 61 -20.28 2.07 4.67
CA THR A 61 -19.38 2.50 3.58
C THR A 61 -19.88 3.79 2.93
N LEU A 62 -18.99 4.78 2.73
CA LEU A 62 -19.37 6.05 2.10
C LEU A 62 -19.47 5.93 0.58
N LEU A 63 -18.55 5.19 -0.05
CA LEU A 63 -18.63 4.85 -1.47
C LEU A 63 -18.71 3.33 -1.66
N PRO A 64 -19.92 2.77 -1.84
CA PRO A 64 -20.07 1.34 -2.14
C PRO A 64 -19.63 1.03 -3.58
N SER A 65 -19.40 -0.25 -3.85
CA SER A 65 -18.94 -0.77 -5.15
C SER A 65 -19.70 -0.19 -6.35
N LEU A 66 -18.97 -0.02 -7.45
CA LEU A 66 -19.50 0.52 -8.69
C LEU A 66 -19.82 -0.56 -9.70
N ILE A 67 -19.06 -1.65 -9.73
CA ILE A 67 -19.20 -2.71 -10.74
C ILE A 67 -19.23 -4.08 -10.08
N THR A 68 -20.10 -4.97 -10.56
CA THR A 68 -20.20 -6.38 -10.12
C THR A 68 -19.66 -7.39 -11.14
N SER A 69 -19.47 -6.96 -12.38
CA SER A 69 -18.78 -7.76 -13.40
C SER A 69 -18.55 -6.96 -14.68
N ILE A 70 -17.53 -7.35 -15.45
CA ILE A 70 -17.19 -6.77 -16.74
C ILE A 70 -17.18 -7.86 -17.82
N GLY A 71 -17.96 -7.68 -18.87
CA GLY A 71 -17.99 -8.60 -20.01
C GLY A 71 -16.77 -8.47 -20.94
N ASN A 72 -16.52 -9.52 -21.72
CA ASN A 72 -15.38 -9.58 -22.65
C ASN A 72 -15.27 -8.36 -23.58
N ASN A 73 -14.03 -7.96 -23.87
CA ASN A 73 -13.65 -6.85 -24.76
C ASN A 73 -14.20 -5.48 -24.35
N ALA A 74 -14.74 -5.32 -23.13
CA ALA A 74 -15.19 -4.04 -22.65
C ALA A 74 -14.02 -3.09 -22.40
N LYS A 75 -14.30 -1.79 -22.50
CA LYS A 75 -13.40 -0.70 -22.14
C LYS A 75 -14.10 0.09 -21.06
N VAL A 76 -13.47 0.23 -19.91
CA VAL A 76 -14.07 0.88 -18.76
C VAL A 76 -13.10 1.93 -18.23
N LYS A 77 -13.59 3.14 -18.04
CA LYS A 77 -12.89 4.20 -17.34
C LYS A 77 -13.70 4.61 -16.11
N ILE A 78 -13.04 4.69 -14.96
CA ILE A 78 -13.64 5.12 -13.70
C ILE A 78 -12.82 6.32 -13.19
N GLU A 79 -13.50 7.42 -12.86
CA GLU A 79 -12.91 8.60 -12.22
C GLU A 79 -13.64 8.84 -10.90
N ILE A 80 -12.93 8.73 -9.77
CA ILE A 80 -13.46 8.99 -8.42
C ILE A 80 -12.69 10.21 -7.88
N THR A 81 -13.40 11.29 -7.56
CA THR A 81 -12.76 12.53 -7.13
C THR A 81 -13.44 13.11 -5.89
N GLN A 82 -12.65 13.51 -4.89
CA GLN A 82 -13.14 14.18 -3.67
C GLN A 82 -14.18 13.37 -2.90
N CYS A 83 -14.14 12.04 -2.99
CA CYS A 83 -15.14 11.15 -2.43
C CYS A 83 -14.76 10.67 -1.03
N SER A 84 -15.76 10.43 -0.19
CA SER A 84 -15.60 9.72 1.09
C SER A 84 -14.60 10.35 2.08
N ASN A 85 -14.34 11.66 1.98
CA ASN A 85 -13.49 12.36 2.94
C ASN A 85 -14.23 12.53 4.28
N VAL A 86 -13.50 12.47 5.40
CA VAL A 86 -14.07 12.54 6.77
C VAL A 86 -13.29 13.53 7.64
N ILE A 87 -14.00 14.33 8.42
CA ILE A 87 -13.45 15.12 9.53
C ILE A 87 -13.92 14.50 10.84
N ILE A 88 -12.98 14.19 11.74
CA ILE A 88 -13.24 13.58 13.03
C ILE A 88 -13.00 14.62 14.13
N ASN A 89 -14.01 14.91 14.96
CA ASN A 89 -13.88 15.82 16.09
C ASN A 89 -13.42 15.11 17.38
N LYS A 90 -13.90 13.89 17.66
CA LYS A 90 -13.45 13.11 18.84
C LYS A 90 -12.93 11.74 18.46
N ARG A 91 -13.75 10.90 17.82
CA ARG A 91 -13.34 9.52 17.53
C ARG A 91 -14.10 8.90 16.37
N LEU A 92 -13.38 8.24 15.47
CA LEU A 92 -13.95 7.26 14.55
C LEU A 92 -13.24 5.93 14.78
N SER A 93 -14.02 4.88 15.00
CA SER A 93 -13.52 3.51 14.98
C SER A 93 -14.11 2.76 13.80
N LEU A 94 -13.23 2.27 12.93
CA LEU A 94 -13.55 1.31 11.88
C LEU A 94 -13.22 -0.09 12.39
N GLY A 95 -13.99 -1.07 11.96
CA GLY A 95 -13.62 -2.46 12.14
C GLY A 95 -14.54 -3.46 11.50
N SER A 96 -14.24 -4.73 11.70
CA SER A 96 -14.97 -5.83 11.08
C SER A 96 -16.14 -6.34 11.91
N SER A 97 -16.96 -7.17 11.26
CA SER A 97 -17.86 -8.12 11.92
C SER A 97 -17.97 -9.41 11.13
N ILE A 98 -18.48 -10.45 11.79
CA ILE A 98 -18.75 -11.75 11.17
C ILE A 98 -20.20 -11.78 10.70
N ASN A 99 -20.40 -12.00 9.40
CA ASN A 99 -21.70 -12.17 8.77
C ASN A 99 -22.36 -13.50 9.17
N GLN A 100 -23.67 -13.63 8.91
CA GLN A 100 -24.43 -14.85 9.24
C GLN A 100 -23.93 -16.12 8.53
N ASN A 101 -23.28 -15.96 7.37
CA ASN A 101 -22.66 -17.04 6.60
C ASN A 101 -21.24 -17.39 7.11
N GLY A 102 -20.76 -16.73 8.16
CA GLY A 102 -19.41 -16.90 8.70
C GLY A 102 -18.33 -16.11 7.97
N SER A 103 -18.66 -15.36 6.92
CA SER A 103 -17.68 -14.51 6.23
C SER A 103 -17.37 -13.27 7.05
N LYS A 104 -16.13 -12.81 6.96
CA LYS A 104 -15.70 -11.53 7.53
C LYS A 104 -16.27 -10.38 6.70
N SER A 105 -16.50 -9.24 7.34
CA SER A 105 -17.01 -8.02 6.72
C SER A 105 -16.30 -6.83 7.35
N GLN A 106 -15.28 -6.32 6.70
CA GLN A 106 -14.60 -5.10 7.09
C GLN A 106 -15.37 -3.83 6.71
N ALA A 107 -15.16 -2.76 7.47
CA ALA A 107 -15.72 -1.44 7.21
C ALA A 107 -14.71 -0.58 6.46
N ALA A 108 -15.16 0.16 5.45
CA ALA A 108 -14.28 1.05 4.69
C ALA A 108 -14.93 2.38 4.31
N LEU A 109 -14.13 3.41 4.00
CA LEU A 109 -14.67 4.65 3.45
C LEU A 109 -15.03 4.47 1.96
N ILE A 110 -14.17 3.76 1.23
CA ILE A 110 -14.38 3.31 -0.13
C ILE A 110 -14.31 1.78 -0.12
N ASP A 111 -15.43 1.15 -0.47
CA ASP A 111 -15.52 -0.30 -0.68
C ASP A 111 -14.83 -0.67 -2.00
N SER A 112 -14.69 -1.96 -2.26
CA SER A 112 -14.10 -2.44 -3.49
C SER A 112 -14.81 -1.86 -4.71
N VAL A 113 -14.07 -1.16 -5.59
CA VAL A 113 -14.67 -0.40 -6.70
C VAL A 113 -15.31 -1.36 -7.70
N ILE A 114 -14.62 -2.46 -7.95
CA ILE A 114 -15.06 -3.57 -8.79
C ILE A 114 -15.03 -4.83 -7.95
N THR A 115 -16.17 -5.52 -7.93
CA THR A 115 -16.31 -6.85 -7.36
C THR A 115 -16.68 -7.82 -8.46
N GLY A 116 -16.39 -9.11 -8.25
CA GLY A 116 -16.82 -10.20 -9.13
C GLY A 116 -15.99 -10.33 -10.41
N THR A 117 -16.58 -10.85 -11.48
CA THR A 117 -15.79 -11.38 -12.61
C THR A 117 -15.40 -10.33 -13.65
N ILE A 118 -14.14 -10.35 -14.10
CA ILE A 118 -13.66 -9.59 -15.27
C ILE A 118 -13.45 -10.54 -16.45
N GLY A 119 -14.09 -10.23 -17.58
CA GLY A 119 -13.97 -10.97 -18.82
C GLY A 119 -12.64 -10.73 -19.54
N ARG A 120 -12.43 -11.48 -20.62
CA ARG A 120 -11.18 -11.45 -21.39
C ARG A 120 -11.05 -10.18 -22.24
N ASN A 121 -9.82 -9.80 -22.54
CA ASN A 121 -9.50 -8.65 -23.40
C ASN A 121 -10.07 -7.31 -22.90
N VAL A 122 -10.32 -7.18 -21.60
CA VAL A 122 -10.85 -5.95 -21.00
C VAL A 122 -9.72 -4.91 -20.91
N THR A 123 -10.08 -3.65 -21.13
CA THR A 123 -9.22 -2.51 -20.79
C THR A 123 -9.89 -1.69 -19.71
N LEU A 124 -9.24 -1.55 -18.57
CA LEU A 124 -9.72 -0.84 -17.42
C LEU A 124 -8.76 0.29 -17.06
N LYS A 125 -9.32 1.47 -16.81
CA LYS A 125 -8.59 2.63 -16.29
C LYS A 125 -9.32 3.17 -15.07
N ILE A 126 -8.68 3.22 -13.92
CA ILE A 126 -9.24 3.76 -12.68
C ILE A 126 -8.35 4.90 -12.20
N LEU A 127 -8.96 6.05 -11.95
CA LEU A 127 -8.30 7.21 -11.37
C LEU A 127 -9.07 7.60 -10.11
N ILE A 128 -8.40 7.59 -8.97
CA ILE A 128 -8.95 8.04 -7.68
C ILE A 128 -8.13 9.22 -7.20
N VAL A 129 -8.78 10.35 -6.91
CA VAL A 129 -8.12 11.61 -6.55
C VAL A 129 -8.78 12.24 -5.34
N ASP A 130 -7.99 12.76 -4.40
CA ASP A 130 -8.47 13.54 -3.25
C ASP A 130 -9.54 12.81 -2.43
N SER A 131 -9.47 11.48 -2.32
CA SER A 131 -10.57 10.66 -1.77
C SER A 131 -10.14 9.83 -0.56
N ALA A 132 -11.12 9.49 0.30
CA ALA A 132 -10.92 8.76 1.56
C ALA A 132 -9.94 9.43 2.54
N ASN A 133 -9.76 10.75 2.45
CA ASN A 133 -8.87 11.49 3.36
C ASN A 133 -9.56 11.76 4.71
N ILE A 134 -8.77 11.69 5.78
CA ILE A 134 -9.17 11.94 7.16
C ILE A 134 -8.54 13.23 7.68
N ILE A 135 -9.37 14.07 8.31
CA ILE A 135 -8.91 15.23 9.08
C ILE A 135 -9.22 15.01 10.56
N LEU A 136 -8.19 14.98 11.41
CA LEU A 136 -8.34 14.93 12.87
C LEU A 136 -8.43 16.38 13.41
N ASN A 137 -9.61 16.82 13.86
CA ASN A 137 -9.88 18.25 14.07
C ASN A 137 -9.42 18.79 15.44
N ALA A 138 -9.13 17.93 16.40
CA ALA A 138 -8.71 18.28 17.75
C ALA A 138 -7.48 17.48 18.19
N GLN A 139 -6.81 17.96 19.24
CA GLN A 139 -5.60 17.32 19.77
C GLN A 139 -5.85 15.88 20.22
N ASP A 140 -7.02 15.61 20.80
CA ASP A 140 -7.47 14.33 21.29
C ASP A 140 -8.39 13.58 20.31
N SER A 141 -8.56 14.08 19.08
CA SER A 141 -9.27 13.34 18.04
C SER A 141 -8.54 12.03 17.74
N SER A 142 -9.28 10.96 17.52
CA SER A 142 -8.70 9.64 17.26
C SER A 142 -9.33 8.93 16.08
N LEU A 143 -8.50 8.29 15.28
CA LEU A 143 -8.89 7.28 14.32
C LEU A 143 -8.38 5.93 14.82
N ILE A 144 -9.28 4.94 14.89
CA ILE A 144 -8.93 3.57 15.23
C ILE A 144 -9.40 2.68 14.08
N ILE A 145 -8.47 2.02 13.44
CA ILE A 145 -8.71 1.00 12.42
C ILE A 145 -8.40 -0.34 13.10
N ASN A 146 -9.42 -1.18 13.28
CA ASN A 146 -9.23 -2.54 13.79
C ASN A 146 -9.80 -3.50 12.76
N ASP A 147 -8.99 -4.12 11.93
CA ASP A 147 -9.51 -5.06 10.94
C ASP A 147 -10.53 -4.38 10.02
N ALA A 148 -10.06 -3.35 9.33
CA ALA A 148 -10.80 -2.44 8.46
C ALA A 148 -9.85 -1.59 7.61
N GLU A 149 -10.42 -0.85 6.65
CA GLU A 149 -9.66 -0.12 5.65
C GLU A 149 -10.15 1.34 5.50
N LEU A 150 -9.34 2.26 5.00
CA LEU A 150 -9.93 3.50 4.42
C LEU A 150 -10.39 3.25 2.99
N ILE A 151 -9.55 2.59 2.21
CA ILE A 151 -9.81 2.12 0.85
C ILE A 151 -9.54 0.63 0.82
N LYS A 152 -10.59 -0.16 0.57
CA LYS A 152 -10.49 -1.60 0.27
C LYS A 152 -9.89 -1.87 -1.10
N GLU A 153 -9.79 -3.16 -1.42
CA GLU A 153 -9.37 -3.68 -2.72
C GLU A 153 -9.98 -2.88 -3.89
N ILE A 154 -9.19 -2.22 -4.73
CA ILE A 154 -9.80 -1.49 -5.86
C ILE A 154 -10.52 -2.46 -6.81
N ILE A 155 -9.95 -3.64 -7.00
CA ILE A 155 -10.49 -4.74 -7.77
C ILE A 155 -10.38 -5.99 -6.91
N ASN A 156 -11.52 -6.54 -6.49
CA ASN A 156 -11.60 -7.84 -5.81
C ASN A 156 -12.29 -8.85 -6.76
N ILE A 157 -11.55 -9.88 -7.16
CA ILE A 157 -12.03 -10.95 -8.04
C ILE A 157 -11.82 -12.27 -7.34
N ASP A 158 -12.93 -12.93 -6.96
CA ASP A 158 -12.91 -14.30 -6.42
C ASP A 158 -11.88 -15.19 -7.13
N ASP A 159 -10.99 -15.82 -6.35
CA ASP A 159 -9.91 -16.76 -6.71
C ASP A 159 -10.29 -17.97 -7.59
N GLY A 160 -11.55 -18.05 -8.06
CA GLY A 160 -12.02 -19.10 -8.94
C GLY A 160 -11.39 -19.09 -10.35
N ASP A 161 -11.94 -19.91 -11.25
CA ASP A 161 -11.47 -20.13 -12.64
C ASP A 161 -11.56 -18.90 -13.59
N ASN A 162 -11.52 -17.66 -13.08
CA ASN A 162 -11.65 -16.41 -13.85
C ASN A 162 -10.33 -15.63 -13.89
N PRO A 163 -9.31 -16.14 -14.60
CA PRO A 163 -8.04 -15.45 -14.73
C PRO A 163 -8.20 -14.14 -15.53
N LEU A 164 -7.37 -13.15 -15.20
CA LEU A 164 -7.19 -11.93 -15.97
C LEU A 164 -6.41 -12.23 -17.26
N ASP A 165 -7.17 -12.60 -18.30
CA ASP A 165 -6.69 -13.06 -19.61
C ASP A 165 -6.63 -11.92 -20.64
N ASN A 166 -5.41 -11.56 -21.06
CA ASN A 166 -5.13 -10.45 -21.99
C ASN A 166 -5.77 -9.13 -21.53
N PHE A 167 -5.66 -8.88 -20.22
CA PHE A 167 -6.26 -7.78 -19.51
C PHE A 167 -5.32 -6.57 -19.50
N LYS A 168 -5.88 -5.36 -19.58
CA LYS A 168 -5.11 -4.11 -19.46
C LYS A 168 -5.65 -3.28 -18.32
N LEU A 169 -4.81 -3.01 -17.34
CA LEU A 169 -5.14 -2.23 -16.16
C LEU A 169 -4.22 -1.01 -16.06
N ASP A 170 -4.81 0.17 -15.94
CA ASP A 170 -4.14 1.35 -15.41
C ASP A 170 -4.90 1.83 -14.17
N VAL A 171 -4.28 1.75 -13.00
CA VAL A 171 -4.81 2.35 -11.76
C VAL A 171 -3.89 3.48 -11.31
N GLU A 172 -4.47 4.62 -10.94
CA GLU A 172 -3.75 5.75 -10.37
C GLU A 172 -4.51 6.31 -9.16
N LEU A 173 -3.85 6.33 -8.00
CA LEU A 173 -4.31 6.96 -6.77
C LEU A 173 -3.47 8.21 -6.52
N ILE A 174 -4.13 9.36 -6.36
CA ILE A 174 -3.49 10.65 -6.11
C ILE A 174 -4.11 11.32 -4.89
N ASN A 175 -3.32 11.65 -3.87
CA ASN A 175 -3.80 12.30 -2.66
C ASN A 175 -4.99 11.57 -2.01
N CYS A 176 -4.87 10.25 -1.87
CA CYS A 176 -5.91 9.37 -1.33
C CYS A 176 -5.50 8.78 0.01
N ALA A 177 -6.48 8.45 0.85
CA ALA A 177 -6.29 7.80 2.14
C ALA A 177 -5.28 8.52 3.07
N ASN A 178 -5.11 9.84 2.92
CA ASN A 178 -4.22 10.59 3.79
C ASN A 178 -4.92 10.93 5.12
N ILE A 179 -4.17 10.84 6.22
CA ILE A 179 -4.61 11.29 7.54
C ILE A 179 -3.81 12.52 7.90
N HIS A 180 -4.46 13.63 8.18
CA HIS A 180 -3.76 14.84 8.58
C HIS A 180 -4.50 15.65 9.63
N CYS A 181 -3.73 16.49 10.32
CA CYS A 181 -4.26 17.58 11.12
C CYS A 181 -4.57 18.82 10.25
N PRO A 182 -5.44 19.73 10.73
CA PRO A 182 -5.54 21.08 10.21
C PRO A 182 -4.17 21.80 10.29
N GLU A 183 -3.87 22.64 9.29
CA GLU A 183 -2.56 23.31 9.15
C GLU A 183 -2.12 24.11 10.38
N ASP A 184 -3.08 24.62 11.16
CA ASP A 184 -2.85 25.44 12.37
C ASP A 184 -2.52 24.60 13.63
N ASN A 185 -2.59 23.27 13.56
CA ASN A 185 -2.40 22.37 14.71
C ASN A 185 -1.60 21.10 14.34
N LYS A 186 -0.28 21.24 14.20
CA LYS A 186 0.63 20.16 13.75
C LYS A 186 0.90 19.04 14.76
N GLU A 187 0.34 19.13 15.97
CA GLU A 187 0.52 18.16 17.05
C GLU A 187 -0.82 17.61 17.53
N CYS A 188 -1.72 17.33 16.58
CA CYS A 188 -3.06 16.84 16.87
C CYS A 188 -3.23 15.37 16.47
N GLY A 189 -4.21 14.69 17.06
CA GLY A 189 -4.67 13.42 16.52
C GLY A 189 -3.87 12.20 16.95
N VAL A 190 -4.58 11.12 17.28
CA VAL A 190 -4.00 9.80 17.54
C VAL A 190 -4.56 8.81 16.53
N VAL A 191 -3.68 8.06 15.89
CA VAL A 191 -4.04 6.99 14.96
C VAL A 191 -3.60 5.66 15.56
N SER A 192 -4.50 4.68 15.55
CA SER A 192 -4.19 3.29 15.87
C SER A 192 -4.69 2.40 14.76
N ILE A 193 -3.79 1.58 14.23
CA ILE A 193 -4.06 0.60 13.18
C ILE A 193 -3.70 -0.76 13.79
N ASN A 194 -4.67 -1.66 13.85
CA ASN A 194 -4.49 -3.02 14.34
C ASN A 194 -5.15 -3.98 13.36
N ASP A 195 -4.41 -4.92 12.77
CA ASP A 195 -4.94 -5.86 11.77
C ASP A 195 -5.61 -5.18 10.56
N GLY A 196 -5.24 -3.95 10.18
CA GLY A 196 -5.97 -3.20 9.15
C GLY A 196 -5.12 -2.18 8.41
N GLN A 197 -5.73 -1.53 7.42
CA GLN A 197 -5.00 -0.78 6.38
C GLN A 197 -5.51 0.66 6.19
N LEU A 198 -4.69 1.54 5.60
CA LEU A 198 -5.25 2.74 4.93
C LEU A 198 -5.68 2.39 3.50
N ILE A 199 -4.81 1.69 2.77
CA ILE A 199 -5.12 1.13 1.47
C ILE A 199 -4.79 -0.35 1.56
N ASP A 200 -5.80 -1.16 1.33
CA ASP A 200 -5.72 -2.61 1.14
C ASP A 200 -5.07 -2.90 -0.23
N GLU A 201 -5.58 -3.85 -1.00
CA GLU A 201 -5.01 -4.14 -2.31
C GLU A 201 -5.51 -3.21 -3.43
N ILE A 202 -4.74 -3.16 -4.52
CA ILE A 202 -5.26 -2.60 -5.78
C ILE A 202 -5.89 -3.69 -6.62
N LEU A 203 -5.32 -4.89 -6.56
CA LEU A 203 -5.75 -6.03 -7.37
C LEU A 203 -5.63 -7.32 -6.58
N ASP A 204 -6.75 -7.79 -6.04
CA ASP A 204 -6.93 -9.14 -5.51
C ASP A 204 -7.53 -10.02 -6.63
N CYS A 205 -6.75 -11.02 -7.09
CA CYS A 205 -7.22 -11.93 -8.13
C CYS A 205 -6.50 -13.28 -8.18
N GLY A 206 -7.18 -14.31 -8.70
CA GLY A 206 -6.56 -15.62 -8.95
C GLY A 206 -5.30 -15.58 -9.84
N GLU A 207 -5.41 -15.32 -11.15
CA GLU A 207 -4.23 -15.36 -12.04
C GLU A 207 -4.17 -14.19 -13.03
N ILE A 208 -2.97 -13.68 -13.30
CA ILE A 208 -2.68 -12.69 -14.35
C ILE A 208 -1.96 -13.38 -15.50
N LYS A 209 -2.61 -13.50 -16.68
CA LYS A 209 -2.02 -14.24 -17.80
C LYS A 209 -2.29 -13.74 -19.21
N ASN A 210 -1.57 -14.32 -20.17
CA ASN A 210 -1.77 -14.17 -21.61
C ASN A 210 -1.62 -12.72 -22.10
N LYS A 211 -0.43 -12.14 -21.91
CA LYS A 211 -0.09 -10.77 -22.36
C LYS A 211 -0.89 -9.69 -21.66
N SER A 212 -1.28 -9.93 -20.41
CA SER A 212 -1.86 -8.90 -19.56
C SER A 212 -0.83 -7.81 -19.28
N ASN A 213 -1.31 -6.59 -19.10
CA ASN A 213 -0.50 -5.42 -18.82
C ASN A 213 -1.13 -4.64 -17.66
N ILE A 214 -0.44 -4.63 -16.53
CA ILE A 214 -0.87 -3.99 -15.30
C ILE A 214 0.05 -2.80 -15.02
N ASN A 215 -0.52 -1.63 -14.77
CA ASN A 215 0.21 -0.43 -14.39
C ASN A 215 -0.50 0.22 -13.19
N ILE A 216 0.16 0.25 -12.04
CA ILE A 216 -0.35 0.79 -10.78
C ILE A 216 0.52 1.99 -10.38
N LYS A 217 -0.13 3.10 -10.05
CA LYS A 217 0.54 4.33 -9.61
C LYS A 217 -0.09 4.85 -8.33
N ILE A 218 0.72 5.01 -7.29
CA ILE A 218 0.32 5.63 -6.04
C ILE A 218 1.17 6.88 -5.85
N LYS A 219 0.49 8.02 -5.68
CA LYS A 219 1.14 9.32 -5.55
C LYS A 219 0.53 10.14 -4.42
N ASP A 220 1.38 10.70 -3.56
CA ASP A 220 0.97 11.55 -2.46
C ASP A 220 -0.13 10.92 -1.59
N SER A 221 -0.17 9.59 -1.45
CA SER A 221 -1.30 8.85 -0.85
C SER A 221 -0.85 7.99 0.34
N ALA A 222 -1.80 7.59 1.18
CA ALA A 222 -1.58 6.81 2.41
C ALA A 222 -0.53 7.44 3.35
N ASN A 223 -0.49 8.76 3.45
CA ASN A 223 0.40 9.47 4.38
C ASN A 223 -0.33 9.82 5.67
N ALA A 224 0.35 9.69 6.81
CA ALA A 224 -0.19 10.06 8.11
C ALA A 224 0.64 11.19 8.76
N HIS A 225 0.05 12.37 8.93
CA HIS A 225 0.64 13.50 9.65
C HIS A 225 -0.17 13.85 10.91
N VAL A 226 0.25 13.30 12.05
CA VAL A 226 -0.52 13.27 13.30
C VAL A 226 0.40 13.40 14.53
N ASN A 227 -0.15 13.51 15.74
CA ASN A 227 0.67 13.57 16.96
C ASN A 227 1.25 12.20 17.31
N SER A 228 0.46 11.14 17.21
CA SER A 228 0.91 9.78 17.49
C SER A 228 0.29 8.79 16.53
N ILE A 229 1.10 7.83 16.07
CA ILE A 229 0.62 6.67 15.31
C ILE A 229 1.16 5.39 15.96
N ASN A 230 0.27 4.40 16.08
CA ASN A 230 0.57 3.06 16.57
C ASN A 230 0.04 2.06 15.55
N ILE A 231 0.92 1.18 15.07
CA ILE A 231 0.64 0.15 14.09
C ILE A 231 1.00 -1.20 14.74
N VAL A 232 0.07 -2.15 14.69
CA VAL A 232 0.25 -3.50 15.28
C VAL A 232 -0.36 -4.51 14.31
N GLU A 233 0.44 -5.42 13.73
CA GLU A 233 -0.07 -6.40 12.75
C GLU A 233 -0.90 -5.72 11.66
N GLY A 234 -0.47 -4.55 11.17
CA GLY A 234 -1.27 -3.74 10.26
C GLY A 234 -0.40 -2.80 9.45
N GLU A 235 -0.98 -2.16 8.45
CA GLU A 235 -0.22 -1.49 7.40
C GLU A 235 -0.76 -0.08 7.10
N LEU A 236 0.05 0.78 6.46
CA LEU A 236 -0.53 1.93 5.76
C LEU A 236 -1.00 1.51 4.37
N VAL A 237 -0.16 0.77 3.66
CA VAL A 237 -0.48 0.15 2.39
C VAL A 237 -0.05 -1.30 2.50
N ASP A 238 -1.02 -2.19 2.38
CA ASP A 238 -0.84 -3.63 2.27
C ASP A 238 -0.33 -3.96 0.86
N GLU A 239 -0.57 -5.17 0.39
CA GLU A 239 -0.06 -5.60 -0.89
C GLU A 239 -0.79 -5.02 -2.09
N LEU A 240 -0.07 -4.53 -3.11
CA LEU A 240 -0.75 -3.90 -4.25
C LEU A 240 -1.38 -4.93 -5.19
N ILE A 241 -0.83 -6.13 -5.23
CA ILE A 241 -1.29 -7.24 -6.08
C ILE A 241 -1.19 -8.54 -5.26
N ASP A 242 -2.32 -9.01 -4.74
CA ASP A 242 -2.47 -10.41 -4.30
C ASP A 242 -2.86 -11.25 -5.51
N CYS A 243 -1.99 -12.19 -5.89
CA CYS A 243 -2.42 -13.22 -6.82
C CYS A 243 -1.76 -14.59 -6.67
N LEU A 244 -2.42 -15.61 -7.22
CA LEU A 244 -1.82 -16.94 -7.29
C LEU A 244 -0.60 -16.99 -8.22
N SER A 245 -0.65 -16.29 -9.36
CA SER A 245 0.38 -16.42 -10.41
C SER A 245 0.36 -15.32 -11.46
N ILE A 246 1.56 -14.96 -11.94
CA ILE A 246 1.76 -14.05 -13.07
C ILE A 246 2.47 -14.77 -14.21
N ALA A 247 1.83 -14.89 -15.37
CA ALA A 247 2.38 -15.61 -16.52
C ALA A 247 2.29 -14.83 -17.84
N ASP A 248 3.38 -14.80 -18.58
CA ASP A 248 3.43 -14.26 -19.95
C ASP A 248 2.89 -12.80 -20.02
N SER A 249 3.17 -11.98 -19.00
CA SER A 249 2.52 -10.67 -18.77
C SER A 249 3.53 -9.57 -18.37
N SER A 250 3.05 -8.33 -18.23
CA SER A 250 3.86 -7.20 -17.78
C SER A 250 3.18 -6.46 -16.64
N VAL A 251 3.93 -6.14 -15.59
CA VAL A 251 3.49 -5.37 -14.43
C VAL A 251 4.44 -4.19 -14.23
N GLU A 252 3.89 -3.00 -14.02
CA GLU A 252 4.61 -1.79 -13.64
C GLU A 252 3.96 -1.20 -12.39
N ILE A 253 4.73 -1.04 -11.31
CA ILE A 253 4.29 -0.42 -10.05
C ILE A 253 5.13 0.83 -9.80
N LYS A 254 4.47 1.95 -9.51
CA LYS A 254 5.14 3.21 -9.13
C LYS A 254 4.52 3.81 -7.89
N ILE A 255 5.30 3.91 -6.82
CA ILE A 255 4.92 4.55 -5.57
C ILE A 255 5.80 5.80 -5.40
N SER A 256 5.17 6.96 -5.19
CA SER A 256 5.89 8.23 -5.07
C SER A 256 5.34 9.13 -3.98
N SER A 257 6.20 9.60 -3.08
CA SER A 257 5.83 10.50 -1.97
C SER A 257 4.62 9.97 -1.17
N SER A 258 4.57 8.66 -0.94
CA SER A 258 3.40 7.99 -0.37
C SER A 258 3.81 7.13 0.83
N VAL A 259 2.82 6.60 1.53
CA VAL A 259 3.04 5.57 2.57
C VAL A 259 3.94 6.08 3.70
N SER A 260 3.93 7.38 3.99
CA SER A 260 4.87 7.98 4.95
C SER A 260 4.18 8.48 6.20
N THR A 261 4.84 8.33 7.35
CA THR A 261 4.36 8.83 8.63
C THR A 261 5.16 10.04 9.08
N SER A 262 4.49 11.02 9.69
CA SER A 262 5.12 12.14 10.35
C SER A 262 4.40 12.40 11.67
N ALA A 263 5.06 12.09 12.79
CA ALA A 263 4.46 12.17 14.10
C ALA A 263 5.43 12.52 15.23
N ASN A 264 4.91 12.84 16.41
CA ASN A 264 5.75 12.97 17.60
C ASN A 264 6.20 11.59 18.08
N THR A 265 5.26 10.64 18.13
CA THR A 265 5.51 9.25 18.49
C THR A 265 5.07 8.31 17.38
N ILE A 266 5.96 7.40 16.99
CA ILE A 266 5.69 6.31 16.06
C ILE A 266 5.99 5.00 16.80
N SER A 267 5.04 4.07 16.78
CA SER A 267 5.23 2.70 17.26
C SER A 267 4.72 1.74 16.19
N ILE A 268 5.55 0.78 15.84
CA ILE A 268 5.26 -0.29 14.88
C ILE A 268 5.61 -1.61 15.59
N THR A 269 4.70 -2.58 15.55
CA THR A 269 4.89 -3.88 16.21
C THR A 269 4.35 -4.98 15.32
N GLU A 270 5.22 -5.81 14.75
CA GLU A 270 4.84 -6.87 13.80
C GLU A 270 3.96 -6.31 12.67
N GLY A 271 4.27 -5.13 12.16
CA GLY A 271 3.48 -4.44 11.15
C GLY A 271 4.37 -3.50 10.34
N GLU A 272 3.82 -2.88 9.29
CA GLU A 272 4.60 -2.24 8.25
C GLU A 272 4.08 -0.83 7.93
N LEU A 273 4.86 -0.04 7.18
CA LEU A 273 4.25 1.07 6.45
C LEU A 273 3.78 0.62 5.08
N LEU A 274 4.67 -0.01 4.32
CA LEU A 274 4.40 -0.62 3.03
C LEU A 274 4.69 -2.12 3.16
N ASP A 275 3.67 -2.94 2.97
CA ASP A 275 3.84 -4.39 2.88
C ASP A 275 4.36 -4.81 1.49
N GLU A 276 4.28 -6.09 1.13
CA GLU A 276 4.82 -6.55 -0.15
C GLU A 276 4.10 -5.92 -1.33
N THR A 277 4.83 -5.33 -2.27
CA THR A 277 4.11 -4.73 -3.42
C THR A 277 3.42 -5.77 -4.31
N MET A 278 3.79 -7.05 -4.19
CA MET A 278 3.16 -8.18 -4.84
C MET A 278 3.35 -9.47 -3.99
N ASP A 279 2.28 -10.04 -3.40
CA ASP A 279 2.24 -11.46 -3.00
C ASP A 279 1.88 -12.29 -4.25
N VAL A 280 2.84 -13.10 -4.71
CA VAL A 280 2.61 -14.08 -5.77
C VAL A 280 2.85 -15.48 -5.24
N LYS A 281 1.84 -16.02 -4.56
CA LYS A 281 1.79 -17.35 -3.94
C LYS A 281 2.50 -18.49 -4.69
N ASN A 282 2.34 -18.63 -6.02
CA ASN A 282 2.99 -19.73 -6.77
C ASN A 282 4.21 -19.31 -7.58
N HIS A 283 4.01 -18.48 -8.62
CA HIS A 283 5.09 -18.21 -9.59
C HIS A 283 4.93 -16.95 -10.44
N ILE A 284 6.08 -16.38 -10.82
CA ILE A 284 6.25 -15.33 -11.83
C ILE A 284 7.01 -15.92 -13.04
N ARG A 285 6.30 -16.18 -14.14
CA ARG A 285 6.86 -16.86 -15.32
C ARG A 285 6.73 -16.06 -16.61
N ASN A 286 7.81 -16.01 -17.41
CA ASN A 286 7.82 -15.36 -18.73
C ASN A 286 7.33 -13.89 -18.71
N SER A 287 7.57 -13.19 -17.61
CA SER A 287 6.95 -11.89 -17.35
C SER A 287 7.98 -10.76 -17.28
N LYS A 288 7.49 -9.52 -17.39
CA LYS A 288 8.28 -8.31 -17.16
C LYS A 288 7.69 -7.57 -15.96
N ILE A 289 8.46 -7.44 -14.90
CA ILE A 289 8.08 -6.71 -13.68
C ILE A 289 9.00 -5.51 -13.54
N ASP A 290 8.43 -4.32 -13.42
CA ASP A 290 9.17 -3.11 -13.06
C ASP A 290 8.51 -2.47 -11.81
N ALA A 291 9.22 -2.38 -10.69
CA ALA A 291 8.74 -1.72 -9.47
C ALA A 291 9.63 -0.51 -9.15
N THR A 292 9.04 0.67 -8.96
CA THR A 292 9.78 1.89 -8.59
C THR A 292 9.13 2.58 -7.41
N ILE A 293 9.85 2.64 -6.30
CA ILE A 293 9.41 3.25 -5.04
C ILE A 293 10.33 4.43 -4.75
N THR A 294 9.78 5.64 -4.75
CA THR A 294 10.55 6.87 -4.57
C THR A 294 9.97 7.72 -3.45
N ASN A 295 10.82 8.16 -2.51
CA ASN A 295 10.41 9.04 -1.42
C ASN A 295 9.20 8.48 -0.64
N SER A 296 9.14 7.17 -0.40
CA SER A 296 7.96 6.51 0.17
C SER A 296 8.35 5.59 1.33
N ALA A 297 7.37 5.19 2.16
CA ALA A 297 7.62 4.39 3.35
C ALA A 297 8.64 5.05 4.31
N ASN A 298 8.54 6.36 4.48
CA ASN A 298 9.44 7.11 5.35
C ASN A 298 8.75 7.45 6.68
N ALA A 299 9.46 7.26 7.79
CA ALA A 299 9.00 7.56 9.13
C ALA A 299 9.71 8.80 9.69
N PHE A 300 8.97 9.88 9.89
CA PHE A 300 9.48 11.15 10.43
C PHE A 300 9.01 11.36 11.87
N TYR A 301 9.89 11.16 12.85
CA TYR A 301 9.54 11.26 14.27
C TYR A 301 10.13 12.50 14.96
N SER A 302 9.44 13.05 15.96
CA SER A 302 9.90 14.25 16.69
C SER A 302 10.24 14.01 18.16
N ALA A 303 9.89 12.85 18.72
CA ALA A 303 10.23 12.46 20.10
C ALA A 303 10.71 11.01 20.19
N THR A 304 9.87 10.04 19.82
CA THR A 304 10.19 8.61 19.94
C THR A 304 9.72 7.82 18.73
N MET A 305 10.56 6.89 18.30
CA MET A 305 10.21 5.87 17.31
C MET A 305 10.61 4.50 17.84
N THR A 306 9.68 3.55 17.79
CA THR A 306 9.93 2.15 18.16
C THR A 306 9.39 1.25 17.06
N ILE A 307 10.22 0.31 16.63
CA ILE A 307 9.87 -0.80 15.76
C ILE A 307 10.23 -2.09 16.51
N THR A 308 9.34 -3.06 16.53
CA THR A 308 9.56 -4.37 17.16
C THR A 308 8.90 -5.46 16.35
N GLY A 309 9.66 -6.38 15.76
CA GLY A 309 9.10 -7.44 14.94
C GLY A 309 8.55 -7.00 13.58
N GLY A 310 8.71 -5.72 13.21
CA GLY A 310 8.09 -5.17 12.01
C GLY A 310 9.05 -4.25 11.25
N GLU A 311 8.56 -3.64 10.18
CA GLU A 311 9.36 -3.00 9.14
C GLU A 311 8.83 -1.60 8.77
N LEU A 312 9.54 -0.87 7.88
CA LEU A 312 8.91 0.23 7.13
C LEU A 312 8.49 -0.22 5.74
N ILE A 313 9.30 -1.06 5.11
CA ILE A 313 8.97 -1.79 3.89
C ILE A 313 9.28 -3.25 4.20
N ASP A 314 8.32 -4.14 3.99
CA ASP A 314 8.60 -5.58 4.02
C ASP A 314 9.29 -5.99 2.70
N GLU A 315 8.75 -6.94 1.93
CA GLU A 315 9.29 -7.24 0.61
C GLU A 315 8.78 -6.32 -0.50
N ILE A 316 9.39 -6.41 -1.68
CA ILE A 316 8.79 -5.84 -2.90
C ILE A 316 8.07 -6.94 -3.69
N ILE A 317 8.62 -8.15 -3.64
CA ILE A 317 8.08 -9.33 -4.31
C ILE A 317 8.26 -10.50 -3.34
N ASP A 318 7.15 -11.06 -2.86
CA ASP A 318 7.11 -12.43 -2.33
C ASP A 318 6.61 -13.36 -3.44
N THR A 319 7.34 -14.44 -3.70
CA THR A 319 6.85 -15.51 -4.55
C THR A 319 7.57 -16.82 -4.34
N ASN A 320 6.89 -17.95 -4.54
CA ASN A 320 7.56 -19.23 -4.48
C ASN A 320 8.55 -19.49 -5.66
N GLU A 321 8.29 -19.01 -6.88
CA GLU A 321 9.17 -19.30 -8.04
C GLU A 321 9.24 -18.17 -9.09
N ILE A 322 10.45 -17.87 -9.57
CA ILE A 322 10.68 -16.91 -10.67
C ILE A 322 11.39 -17.60 -11.85
N THR A 323 10.74 -17.63 -13.02
CA THR A 323 11.25 -18.35 -14.20
C THR A 323 11.14 -17.55 -15.50
N ASN A 324 12.28 -17.37 -16.21
CA ASN A 324 12.39 -16.68 -17.50
C ASN A 324 11.71 -15.28 -17.56
N SER A 325 11.85 -14.50 -16.48
CA SER A 325 11.24 -13.20 -16.27
C SER A 325 12.31 -12.10 -16.17
N LYS A 326 11.99 -10.90 -16.67
CA LYS A 326 12.81 -9.69 -16.47
C LYS A 326 12.25 -8.91 -15.29
N ILE A 327 13.06 -8.64 -14.28
CA ILE A 327 12.65 -7.91 -13.08
C ILE A 327 13.56 -6.69 -12.90
N GLU A 328 12.97 -5.52 -12.70
CA GLU A 328 13.68 -4.28 -12.41
C GLU A 328 13.04 -3.60 -11.21
N ILE A 329 13.78 -3.52 -10.10
CA ILE A 329 13.30 -2.92 -8.85
C ILE A 329 14.19 -1.72 -8.52
N LYS A 330 13.56 -0.58 -8.23
CA LYS A 330 14.27 0.64 -7.84
C LYS A 330 13.65 1.28 -6.62
N LEU A 331 14.45 1.40 -5.56
CA LEU A 331 14.14 2.15 -4.35
C LEU A 331 15.01 3.40 -4.32
N THR A 332 14.40 4.56 -4.08
CA THR A 332 15.11 5.84 -4.00
C THR A 332 14.55 6.70 -2.88
N THR A 333 15.35 6.92 -1.84
CA THR A 333 14.94 7.67 -0.64
C THR A 333 13.70 7.04 0.01
N SER A 334 13.69 5.72 0.18
CA SER A 334 12.56 4.98 0.73
C SER A 334 12.96 4.18 1.97
N GLY A 335 11.99 3.80 2.82
CA GLY A 335 12.26 3.02 4.03
C GLY A 335 13.21 3.74 5.00
N CYS A 336 13.10 5.07 5.13
CA CYS A 336 14.00 5.84 6.00
C CYS A 336 13.31 6.27 7.30
N ALA A 337 14.01 6.11 8.42
CA ALA A 337 13.63 6.68 9.71
C ALA A 337 14.38 7.98 9.96
N SER A 338 13.67 9.09 10.16
CA SER A 338 14.27 10.43 10.29
C SER A 338 13.74 11.20 11.48
N TYR A 339 14.65 11.64 12.36
CA TYR A 339 14.31 12.58 13.41
C TYR A 339 14.12 14.00 12.84
N ILE A 340 12.94 14.58 13.05
CA ILE A 340 12.56 15.93 12.59
C ILE A 340 12.27 16.90 13.75
N GLY A 341 12.42 16.46 14.99
CA GLY A 341 12.13 17.27 16.17
C GLY A 341 13.17 18.35 16.46
N ASN A 342 12.74 19.39 17.17
CA ASN A 342 13.62 20.43 17.71
C ASN A 342 13.93 20.23 19.20
N ASN A 343 13.40 19.16 19.80
CA ASN A 343 13.40 18.93 21.24
C ASN A 343 14.63 18.16 21.74
N ALA A 344 14.75 18.18 23.05
CA ALA A 344 15.88 17.74 23.84
C ALA A 344 15.74 16.24 24.21
N GLY A 345 16.44 15.37 23.48
CA GLY A 345 16.51 13.94 23.74
C GLY A 345 15.44 13.17 22.97
N HIS A 346 15.86 12.42 21.96
CA HIS A 346 15.00 11.50 21.22
C HIS A 346 15.50 10.07 21.37
N THR A 347 14.57 9.14 21.26
CA THR A 347 14.88 7.71 21.31
C THR A 347 14.41 7.05 20.03
N PHE A 348 15.30 6.27 19.42
CA PHE A 348 14.97 5.30 18.39
C PHE A 348 15.25 3.91 18.94
N THR A 349 14.28 3.02 18.81
CA THR A 349 14.44 1.61 19.18
C THR A 349 14.02 0.74 18.01
N LEU A 350 14.88 -0.21 17.65
CA LEU A 350 14.64 -1.24 16.64
C LEU A 350 15.03 -2.57 17.28
N THR A 351 14.12 -3.55 17.28
CA THR A 351 14.33 -4.84 17.94
C THR A 351 13.67 -5.97 17.18
N ASN A 352 14.45 -6.96 16.71
CA ASN A 352 13.96 -8.04 15.84
C ASN A 352 13.17 -7.44 14.67
N GLY A 353 13.76 -6.56 13.90
CA GLY A 353 12.99 -5.74 12.96
C GLY A 353 13.92 -4.93 12.07
N GLU A 354 13.42 -4.54 10.92
CA GLU A 354 14.16 -3.98 9.81
C GLU A 354 13.66 -2.56 9.47
N LEU A 355 14.37 -1.81 8.61
CA LEU A 355 13.72 -0.66 7.94
C LEU A 355 13.20 -1.05 6.56
N ILE A 356 13.95 -1.90 5.86
CA ILE A 356 13.55 -2.56 4.63
C ILE A 356 13.98 -4.01 4.79
N ASP A 357 13.07 -4.95 4.65
CA ASP A 357 13.40 -6.37 4.71
C ASP A 357 13.98 -6.86 3.38
N GLU A 358 13.64 -8.07 2.92
CA GLU A 358 14.03 -8.54 1.61
C GLU A 358 13.49 -7.63 0.50
N ILE A 359 14.13 -7.64 -0.68
CA ILE A 359 13.51 -7.01 -1.86
C ILE A 359 12.82 -8.05 -2.74
N ILE A 360 13.36 -9.26 -2.77
CA ILE A 360 12.75 -10.42 -3.40
C ILE A 360 12.91 -11.56 -2.39
N ASP A 361 11.84 -11.95 -1.71
CA ASP A 361 11.77 -13.27 -1.09
C ASP A 361 11.29 -14.26 -2.14
N CYS A 362 12.10 -15.29 -2.37
CA CYS A 362 11.74 -16.39 -3.23
C CYS A 362 11.99 -17.74 -2.56
N SER A 363 10.95 -18.27 -1.93
CA SER A 363 11.01 -19.46 -1.06
C SER A 363 11.43 -20.78 -1.72
N ASN A 364 11.51 -20.89 -3.06
CA ASN A 364 11.97 -22.11 -3.73
C ASN A 364 13.05 -21.90 -4.80
N ASN A 365 12.75 -21.21 -5.92
CA ASN A 365 13.73 -21.08 -6.99
C ASN A 365 13.59 -19.83 -7.87
N ILE A 366 14.75 -19.24 -8.17
CA ILE A 366 14.94 -18.34 -9.31
C ILE A 366 15.68 -19.14 -10.40
N SER A 367 15.07 -19.35 -11.57
CA SER A 367 15.65 -20.20 -12.63
C SER A 367 15.40 -19.75 -14.07
N ASP A 368 16.22 -20.29 -14.99
CA ASP A 368 16.06 -20.14 -16.44
C ASP A 368 16.16 -18.69 -16.94
N ASN A 369 17.32 -18.07 -16.72
CA ASN A 369 17.74 -16.83 -17.36
C ASN A 369 16.82 -15.64 -17.03
N ASN A 370 16.65 -15.37 -15.73
CA ASN A 370 16.05 -14.12 -15.25
C ASN A 370 17.10 -12.98 -15.23
N PRO A 371 16.97 -11.94 -16.07
CA PRO A 371 17.68 -10.69 -15.86
C PRO A 371 16.98 -9.88 -14.74
N ILE A 372 17.57 -9.89 -13.56
CA ILE A 372 17.10 -9.16 -12.37
C ILE A 372 18.04 -7.98 -12.12
N SER A 373 17.49 -6.78 -11.98
CA SER A 373 18.22 -5.56 -11.63
C SER A 373 17.58 -4.90 -10.43
N ILE A 374 18.34 -4.74 -9.35
CA ILE A 374 17.89 -4.07 -8.12
C ILE A 374 18.77 -2.83 -7.90
N THR A 375 18.15 -1.67 -7.72
CA THR A 375 18.83 -0.42 -7.38
C THR A 375 18.26 0.16 -6.10
N VAL A 376 19.12 0.32 -5.08
CA VAL A 376 18.74 0.88 -3.78
C VAL A 376 19.58 2.12 -3.51
N GLU A 377 18.97 3.29 -3.69
CA GLU A 377 19.64 4.60 -3.54
C GLU A 377 19.05 5.38 -2.36
N ASN A 378 19.90 5.90 -1.48
CA ASN A 378 19.50 6.73 -0.33
C ASN A 378 18.40 6.11 0.56
N SER A 379 18.28 4.80 0.62
CA SER A 379 17.16 4.08 1.28
C SER A 379 17.61 3.31 2.53
N ALA A 380 16.68 2.82 3.35
CA ALA A 380 17.01 2.11 4.60
C ALA A 380 17.95 2.93 5.52
N ASN A 381 17.74 4.25 5.60
CA ASN A 381 18.62 5.13 6.36
C ASN A 381 17.97 5.57 7.68
N LEU A 382 18.73 5.52 8.76
CA LEU A 382 18.40 6.14 10.04
C LEU A 382 19.11 7.49 10.17
N ILE A 383 18.34 8.57 10.13
CA ILE A 383 18.86 9.94 10.15
C ILE A 383 18.52 10.61 11.48
N THR A 384 19.54 10.97 12.24
CA THR A 384 19.40 11.63 13.54
C THR A 384 20.14 12.96 13.54
N GLN A 385 19.49 14.02 14.01
CA GLN A 385 20.09 15.35 14.07
C GLN A 385 20.43 15.75 15.51
N ASN A 386 21.51 16.53 15.64
CA ASN A 386 21.98 17.03 16.93
C ASN A 386 21.01 18.09 17.46
N SER A 387 20.46 17.86 18.66
CA SER A 387 19.91 18.95 19.46
C SER A 387 21.03 19.52 20.33
N SER A 388 21.11 20.85 20.47
CA SER A 388 22.22 21.54 21.15
C SER A 388 22.39 21.22 22.63
N ASN A 389 21.44 20.51 23.25
CA ASN A 389 21.40 20.30 24.69
C ASN A 389 21.26 18.83 25.14
N HIS A 390 20.98 17.87 24.24
CA HIS A 390 20.73 16.47 24.61
C HIS A 390 21.26 15.50 23.54
N VAL A 391 21.85 14.39 24.01
CA VAL A 391 22.42 13.31 23.21
C VAL A 391 21.31 12.32 22.82
N PRO A 392 21.05 12.09 21.52
CA PRO A 392 20.13 11.05 21.06
C PRO A 392 20.51 9.66 21.55
N VAL A 393 19.53 8.80 21.82
CA VAL A 393 19.75 7.39 22.19
C VAL A 393 19.16 6.49 21.13
N LEU A 394 20.00 5.63 20.55
CA LEU A 394 19.59 4.62 19.59
C LEU A 394 19.82 3.24 20.20
N ASN A 395 18.78 2.43 20.25
CA ASN A 395 18.85 1.05 20.72
C ASN A 395 18.50 0.13 19.55
N ILE A 396 19.45 -0.68 19.10
CA ILE A 396 19.25 -1.58 17.95
C ILE A 396 19.66 -2.99 18.37
N THR A 397 18.72 -3.94 18.37
CA THR A 397 18.92 -5.28 18.93
C THR A 397 18.38 -6.37 18.01
N ASN A 398 19.24 -7.27 17.52
CA ASN A 398 18.87 -8.32 16.56
C ASN A 398 18.13 -7.71 15.36
N SER A 399 18.75 -6.75 14.68
CA SER A 399 18.06 -5.93 13.69
C SER A 399 18.99 -5.45 12.59
N GLN A 400 18.42 -5.33 11.39
CA GLN A 400 19.07 -4.84 10.20
C GLN A 400 18.48 -3.47 9.83
N LEU A 401 19.16 -2.65 9.02
CA LEU A 401 18.47 -1.51 8.38
C LEU A 401 17.94 -1.92 7.02
N LEU A 402 18.77 -2.64 6.26
CA LEU A 402 18.42 -3.26 4.99
C LEU A 402 18.73 -4.74 5.12
N ASP A 403 17.76 -5.61 4.93
CA ASP A 403 18.03 -7.04 4.93
C ASP A 403 18.47 -7.54 3.53
N GLU A 404 18.02 -8.72 3.17
CA GLU A 404 18.48 -9.53 2.07
C GLU A 404 17.85 -9.10 0.76
N LEU A 405 18.62 -8.42 -0.10
CA LEU A 405 18.05 -7.92 -1.36
C LEU A 405 17.50 -9.02 -2.28
N VAL A 406 17.99 -10.25 -2.14
CA VAL A 406 17.40 -11.45 -2.74
C VAL A 406 17.61 -12.59 -1.76
N ASP A 407 16.54 -13.09 -1.14
CA ASP A 407 16.56 -14.41 -0.51
C ASP A 407 15.99 -15.44 -1.47
N CYS A 408 16.77 -16.49 -1.75
CA CYS A 408 16.29 -17.63 -2.50
C CYS A 408 17.18 -18.85 -2.29
N PRO A 409 16.65 -20.00 -1.85
CA PRO A 409 17.47 -21.18 -1.59
C PRO A 409 18.15 -21.72 -2.86
N ASN A 410 17.59 -21.48 -4.06
CA ASN A 410 18.14 -21.99 -5.31
C ASN A 410 18.15 -20.95 -6.45
N ILE A 411 19.35 -20.51 -6.85
CA ILE A 411 19.53 -19.59 -7.99
C ILE A 411 20.29 -20.31 -9.11
N ASN A 412 19.59 -20.59 -10.22
CA ASN A 412 20.11 -21.41 -11.32
C ASN A 412 20.05 -20.71 -12.68
N ASN A 413 21.20 -20.52 -13.33
CA ASN A 413 21.31 -19.94 -14.68
C ASN A 413 20.74 -18.50 -14.80
N ASN A 414 20.98 -17.62 -13.83
CA ASN A 414 20.41 -16.25 -13.81
C ASN A 414 21.47 -15.14 -13.90
N SER A 415 21.00 -13.92 -14.14
CA SER A 415 21.81 -12.70 -14.09
C SER A 415 21.16 -11.70 -13.15
N ILE A 416 21.68 -11.63 -11.91
CA ILE A 416 21.24 -10.67 -10.89
C ILE A 416 22.28 -9.56 -10.77
N THR A 417 21.87 -8.31 -10.94
CA THR A 417 22.70 -7.11 -10.74
C THR A 417 22.10 -6.27 -9.63
N VAL A 418 22.93 -5.92 -8.65
CA VAL A 418 22.52 -5.08 -7.52
C VAL A 418 23.41 -3.85 -7.45
N GLU A 419 22.80 -2.67 -7.39
CA GLU A 419 23.46 -1.38 -7.18
C GLU A 419 22.94 -0.73 -5.91
N ILE A 420 23.79 -0.61 -4.89
CA ILE A 420 23.46 0.05 -3.61
C ILE A 420 24.29 1.34 -3.51
N SER A 421 23.64 2.47 -3.24
CA SER A 421 24.33 3.75 -3.05
C SER A 421 23.72 4.55 -1.92
N SER A 422 24.55 4.94 -0.94
CA SER A 422 24.11 5.76 0.21
C SER A 422 22.90 5.17 0.97
N SER A 423 22.79 3.85 1.02
CA SER A 423 21.69 3.13 1.68
C SER A 423 22.19 2.31 2.88
N GLY A 424 21.31 1.95 3.81
CA GLY A 424 21.68 1.19 5.01
C GLY A 424 22.60 1.98 5.96
N ASN A 425 22.43 3.31 6.08
CA ASN A 425 23.30 4.16 6.88
C ASN A 425 22.62 4.67 8.13
N ILE A 426 23.42 4.81 9.21
CA ILE A 426 23.06 5.67 10.34
C ILE A 426 23.80 7.00 10.21
N ALA A 427 23.07 8.06 9.86
CA ALA A 427 23.59 9.42 9.89
C ALA A 427 23.47 9.98 11.32
N LEU A 428 24.60 10.00 12.02
CA LEU A 428 24.69 10.40 13.42
C LEU A 428 25.24 11.81 13.61
N ALA A 429 24.58 12.55 14.49
CA ALA A 429 25.15 13.73 15.13
C ALA A 429 25.17 13.46 16.65
N ASN A 430 26.37 13.36 17.24
CA ASN A 430 26.64 13.04 18.67
C ASN A 430 25.55 12.23 19.39
N SER A 431 25.38 10.95 19.04
CA SER A 431 24.42 10.03 19.68
C SER A 431 25.10 8.97 20.56
N ILE A 432 24.32 8.35 21.43
CA ILE A 432 24.63 7.07 22.07
C ILE A 432 23.99 5.98 21.22
N LEU A 433 24.82 5.10 20.66
CA LEU A 433 24.38 3.87 20.00
C LEU A 433 24.59 2.70 20.96
N ASN A 434 23.49 2.09 21.40
CA ASN A 434 23.48 0.81 22.10
C ASN A 434 23.07 -0.25 21.08
N SER A 435 24.01 -1.06 20.60
CA SER A 435 23.72 -2.13 19.65
C SER A 435 24.16 -3.50 20.14
N SER A 436 23.36 -4.52 19.80
CA SER A 436 23.67 -5.93 19.99
C SER A 436 23.09 -6.73 18.83
N ASN A 437 23.92 -7.52 18.14
CA ASN A 437 23.53 -8.24 16.91
C ASN A 437 22.85 -7.31 15.91
N MET A 438 23.57 -6.25 15.52
CA MET A 438 23.07 -5.27 14.56
C MET A 438 23.87 -5.40 13.28
N ASN A 439 23.17 -5.48 12.16
CA ASN A 439 23.75 -5.32 10.83
C ASN A 439 23.19 -4.06 10.16
N LEU A 440 23.96 -3.45 9.28
CA LEU A 440 23.48 -2.31 8.47
C LEU A 440 22.87 -2.79 7.17
N ILE A 441 23.53 -3.76 6.57
CA ILE A 441 23.08 -4.56 5.43
C ILE A 441 23.44 -6.00 5.79
N GLU A 442 22.49 -6.94 5.81
CA GLU A 442 22.75 -8.34 6.16
C GLU A 442 23.51 -9.04 5.04
N ARG A 443 22.82 -9.32 3.93
CA ARG A 443 23.37 -9.96 2.73
C ARG A 443 22.77 -9.33 1.48
N ILE A 444 23.49 -9.45 0.36
CA ILE A 444 23.01 -8.93 -0.95
C ILE A 444 22.24 -10.01 -1.70
N ILE A 445 22.68 -11.26 -1.59
CA ILE A 445 22.01 -12.44 -2.13
C ILE A 445 22.22 -13.54 -1.09
N ASP A 446 21.16 -14.04 -0.49
CA ASP A 446 21.19 -15.27 0.29
C ASP A 446 20.74 -16.45 -0.58
N THR A 447 21.54 -17.50 -0.61
CA THR A 447 21.24 -18.69 -1.40
C THR A 447 22.01 -19.91 -0.93
N GLU A 448 21.33 -21.05 -0.84
CA GLU A 448 21.95 -22.32 -0.47
C GLU A 448 22.69 -22.96 -1.65
N ASN A 449 22.12 -22.87 -2.86
CA ASN A 449 22.61 -23.56 -4.05
C ASN A 449 22.68 -22.63 -5.26
N THR A 450 23.85 -22.59 -5.90
CA THR A 450 24.05 -21.89 -7.17
C THR A 450 24.54 -22.84 -8.25
N THR A 451 23.87 -22.84 -9.41
CA THR A 451 24.39 -23.47 -10.63
C THR A 451 24.44 -22.47 -11.78
N LYS A 452 25.50 -22.60 -12.59
CA LYS A 452 25.85 -21.66 -13.67
C LYS A 452 25.15 -21.95 -14.98
#